data_AF-U3KMB1-F1
#
_entry.id   AF-U3KMB1-F1
#
_cell.length_a   1.000
_cell.length_b   1.000
_cell.length_c   1.000
_cell.angle_alpha   90.00
_cell.angle_beta   90.00
_cell.angle_gamma   90.00
#
_symmetry.space_group_name_H-M   'P 1'
#
loop_
_entity.id
_entity.type
_entity.pdbx_description
1 polymer ?
#
loop_
_entity_poly.entity_id
_entity_poly.type
_entity_poly.pdbx_seq_one_letter_code
_entity_poly.pdbx_strand_id
1 'polypeptide(L)'
;MEPSSQRPPRPSPSPSAGLSLDALVGTDTRLWAKVLFTGLYVLIFVLGTAGNVLSVHVVLKARAGRPGRLRYHVLSLALAALLLLLVSAPVELCNAVWLHHPWAFGDLGCRAYHLVRELCAYATVLSVASLSAERCLAVCQPLRARRLLTPRRTRRLLALVWAASLGFSLPMAVIVGQKHELRTAGGPLEPASRVCTVLVSRTALQVFIQVNVLVSFVLPLALTAFLNGVTMNHLVALYSQVPSASAAGSFAPSHLELLSEEGLLGFMAWRKTLSLGGHHALLRHRDSSRVRSLQHSARVLRAIVAVYVVCWLPYHARRLMYCYTTEDRWTEALHDFYHYFYMVTNTLFYVSSAVTPVLYNVMSPSFRRLFLEALGTLCREPHAMQPSPLEAPEAPATGHSSGCWGSPRTPELDEIQE
;
A
#
# COMPACT_ATOMS: atom_id res chain seq x y z
N MET A 1 -70.03 -20.90 -52.77
CA MET A 1 -69.43 -21.90 -51.85
C MET A 1 -68.04 -22.21 -52.38
N GLU A 2 -67.07 -21.37 -52.00
CA GLU A 2 -65.64 -21.57 -52.27
C GLU A 2 -65.00 -22.20 -51.03
N PRO A 3 -64.12 -23.21 -51.16
CA PRO A 3 -63.36 -23.72 -50.04
C PRO A 3 -62.04 -22.95 -49.91
N SER A 4 -61.81 -22.31 -48.77
CA SER A 4 -60.54 -21.65 -48.46
C SER A 4 -59.51 -22.65 -47.92
N SER A 5 -58.36 -22.67 -48.58
CA SER A 5 -57.17 -23.45 -48.25
C SER A 5 -56.54 -22.96 -46.93
N GLN A 6 -56.45 -23.82 -45.91
CA GLN A 6 -55.76 -23.51 -44.66
C GLN A 6 -54.24 -23.76 -44.80
N ARG A 7 -53.46 -22.71 -44.49
CA ARG A 7 -51.99 -22.70 -44.43
C ARG A 7 -51.53 -23.41 -43.14
N PRO A 8 -50.44 -24.21 -43.13
CA PRO A 8 -50.02 -24.95 -41.94
C PRO A 8 -49.54 -24.00 -40.83
N PRO A 9 -49.70 -24.39 -39.54
CA PRO A 9 -49.27 -23.58 -38.41
C PRO A 9 -47.74 -23.45 -38.39
N ARG A 10 -47.26 -22.25 -38.08
CA ARG A 10 -45.83 -21.97 -37.86
C ARG A 10 -45.32 -22.82 -36.68
N PRO A 11 -44.09 -23.37 -36.76
CA PRO A 11 -43.51 -24.09 -35.64
C PRO A 11 -43.32 -23.12 -34.46
N SER A 12 -43.74 -23.58 -33.28
CA SER A 12 -43.41 -22.98 -31.99
C SER A 12 -41.89 -22.90 -31.83
N PRO A 13 -41.35 -21.82 -31.24
CA PRO A 13 -39.93 -21.77 -30.95
C PRO A 13 -39.62 -22.80 -29.85
N SER A 14 -38.83 -23.81 -30.20
CA SER A 14 -38.12 -24.66 -29.24
C SER A 14 -37.30 -23.80 -28.29
N PRO A 15 -37.25 -24.09 -26.98
CA PRO A 15 -36.42 -23.35 -26.04
C PRO A 15 -34.97 -23.74 -26.31
N SER A 16 -34.26 -22.92 -27.09
CA SER A 16 -32.82 -22.97 -27.20
C SER A 16 -32.23 -22.68 -25.82
N ALA A 17 -31.73 -23.74 -25.19
CA ALA A 17 -30.95 -23.73 -23.97
C ALA A 17 -29.82 -22.70 -24.07
N GLY A 18 -29.86 -21.66 -23.22
CA GLY A 18 -28.80 -20.66 -23.13
C GLY A 18 -29.28 -19.21 -23.12
N LEU A 19 -30.55 -18.92 -23.41
CA LEU A 19 -31.11 -17.57 -23.25
C LEU A 19 -31.42 -17.27 -21.76
N SER A 20 -30.32 -17.12 -21.02
CA SER A 20 -30.09 -16.21 -19.90
C SER A 20 -30.91 -16.44 -18.62
N LEU A 21 -30.37 -17.32 -17.77
CA LEU A 21 -30.59 -17.33 -16.31
C LEU A 21 -30.35 -15.94 -15.70
N ASP A 22 -29.49 -15.11 -16.31
CA ASP A 22 -29.24 -13.72 -15.91
C ASP A 22 -30.48 -12.81 -16.03
N ALA A 23 -31.33 -13.05 -17.04
CA ALA A 23 -32.61 -12.36 -17.25
C ALA A 23 -33.72 -12.91 -16.32
N LEU A 24 -33.57 -14.14 -15.84
CA LEU A 24 -34.47 -14.73 -14.84
C LEU A 24 -34.08 -14.33 -13.41
N VAL A 25 -32.82 -13.94 -13.19
CA VAL A 25 -32.24 -13.57 -11.88
C VAL A 25 -32.05 -12.04 -11.72
N GLY A 26 -32.33 -11.25 -12.77
CA GLY A 26 -32.52 -9.79 -12.65
C GLY A 26 -31.26 -9.00 -12.29
N THR A 27 -30.13 -9.26 -12.94
CA THR A 27 -28.89 -8.47 -12.77
C THR A 27 -28.48 -7.76 -14.06
N ASP A 28 -29.33 -6.85 -14.56
CA ASP A 28 -29.05 -6.03 -15.75
C ASP A 28 -28.09 -4.86 -15.44
N THR A 29 -26.87 -5.18 -15.00
CA THR A 29 -25.81 -4.18 -14.95
C THR A 29 -25.41 -3.79 -16.37
N ARG A 30 -25.51 -2.48 -16.68
CA ARG A 30 -25.31 -1.98 -18.05
C ARG A 30 -23.91 -2.32 -18.55
N LEU A 31 -23.80 -2.73 -19.82
CA LEU A 31 -22.53 -3.15 -20.43
C LEU A 31 -21.42 -2.09 -20.29
N TRP A 32 -21.73 -0.80 -20.45
CA TRP A 32 -20.75 0.28 -20.30
C TRP A 32 -20.15 0.32 -18.89
N ALA A 33 -20.93 -0.01 -17.86
CA ALA A 33 -20.43 -0.06 -16.48
C ALA A 33 -19.48 -1.24 -16.32
N LYS A 34 -19.84 -2.43 -16.85
CA LYS A 34 -18.95 -3.60 -16.85
C LYS A 34 -17.61 -3.30 -17.53
N VAL A 35 -17.63 -2.65 -18.70
CA VAL A 35 -16.40 -2.25 -19.43
C VAL A 35 -15.58 -1.23 -18.63
N LEU A 36 -16.22 -0.19 -18.08
CA LEU A 36 -15.56 0.83 -17.27
C LEU A 36 -14.87 0.21 -16.05
N PHE A 37 -15.60 -0.59 -15.25
CA PHE A 37 -15.04 -1.22 -14.06
C PHE A 37 -13.97 -2.26 -14.43
N THR A 38 -14.11 -2.99 -15.53
CA THR A 38 -13.05 -3.87 -16.02
C THR A 38 -11.77 -3.09 -16.30
N GLY A 39 -11.85 -1.96 -17.01
CA GLY A 39 -10.70 -1.08 -17.25
C GLY A 39 -10.05 -0.59 -15.95
N LEU A 40 -10.86 -0.19 -14.96
CA LEU A 40 -10.37 0.22 -13.64
C LEU A 40 -9.67 -0.92 -12.89
N TYR A 41 -10.26 -2.12 -12.88
CA TYR A 41 -9.67 -3.30 -12.24
C TYR A 41 -8.34 -3.70 -12.89
N VAL A 42 -8.25 -3.67 -14.21
CA VAL A 42 -7.00 -3.94 -14.95
C VAL A 42 -5.94 -2.90 -14.59
N LEU A 43 -6.29 -1.61 -14.53
CA LEU A 43 -5.38 -0.55 -14.13
C LEU A 43 -4.88 -0.75 -12.68
N ILE A 44 -5.79 -1.03 -11.76
CA ILE A 44 -5.48 -1.31 -10.34
C ILE A 44 -4.57 -2.53 -10.23
N PHE A 45 -4.87 -3.60 -10.97
CA PHE A 45 -4.08 -4.82 -10.98
C PHE A 45 -2.66 -4.55 -11.48
N VAL A 46 -2.49 -3.92 -12.64
CA VAL A 46 -1.17 -3.65 -13.23
C VAL A 46 -0.36 -2.70 -12.34
N LEU A 47 -0.92 -1.54 -11.97
CA LEU A 47 -0.19 -0.56 -11.16
C LEU A 47 0.10 -1.09 -9.75
N GLY A 48 -0.89 -1.75 -9.15
CA GLY A 48 -0.77 -2.31 -7.81
C GLY A 48 0.23 -3.46 -7.75
N THR A 49 0.18 -4.41 -8.67
CA THR A 49 1.15 -5.52 -8.70
C THR A 49 2.55 -5.02 -8.99
N ALA A 50 2.75 -4.21 -10.03
CA ALA A 50 4.04 -3.65 -10.38
C ALA A 50 4.66 -2.85 -9.22
N GLY A 51 3.87 -1.94 -8.61
CA GLY A 51 4.34 -1.11 -7.49
C GLY A 51 4.68 -1.90 -6.23
N ASN A 52 3.89 -2.92 -5.89
CA ASN A 52 4.15 -3.75 -4.72
C ASN A 52 5.29 -4.76 -4.96
N VAL A 53 5.41 -5.36 -6.15
CA VAL A 53 6.56 -6.20 -6.55
C VAL A 53 7.85 -5.39 -6.46
N LEU A 54 7.85 -4.17 -7.02
CA LEU A 54 9.01 -3.29 -6.94
C LEU A 54 9.34 -2.92 -5.49
N SER A 55 8.34 -2.68 -4.65
CA SER A 55 8.54 -2.42 -3.22
C SER A 55 9.23 -3.59 -2.52
N VAL A 56 8.81 -4.83 -2.81
CA VAL A 56 9.46 -6.06 -2.31
C VAL A 56 10.90 -6.13 -2.84
N HIS A 57 11.10 -5.94 -4.14
CA HIS A 57 12.43 -5.98 -4.77
C HIS A 57 13.41 -4.98 -4.13
N VAL A 58 12.99 -3.72 -3.94
CA VAL A 58 13.79 -2.67 -3.30
C VAL A 58 14.17 -3.04 -1.88
N VAL A 59 13.23 -3.59 -1.10
CA VAL A 59 13.50 -4.04 0.28
C VAL A 59 14.51 -5.19 0.32
N LEU A 60 14.40 -6.15 -0.60
CA LEU A 60 15.28 -7.32 -0.65
C LEU A 60 16.68 -6.98 -1.20
N LYS A 61 16.78 -6.08 -2.19
CA LYS A 61 18.05 -5.66 -2.81
C LYS A 61 18.86 -4.73 -1.92
N ALA A 62 18.22 -3.93 -1.07
CA ALA A 62 18.89 -2.99 -0.14
C ALA A 62 19.73 -3.68 0.98
N ARG A 63 20.12 -4.95 0.84
CA ARG A 63 20.96 -5.73 1.75
C ARG A 63 22.37 -5.17 1.95
N ALA A 64 22.85 -4.26 1.09
CA ALA A 64 24.19 -3.67 1.19
C ALA A 64 24.34 -2.50 2.20
N GLY A 65 23.25 -2.00 2.80
CA GLY A 65 23.30 -0.91 3.80
C GLY A 65 22.45 -1.17 5.04
N ARG A 66 22.70 -0.45 6.16
CA ARG A 66 22.00 -0.64 7.45
C ARG A 66 20.47 -0.62 7.26
N PRO A 67 19.76 -1.75 7.51
CA PRO A 67 18.34 -1.83 7.30
C PRO A 67 17.52 -0.94 8.23
N GLY A 68 16.82 0.04 7.67
CA GLY A 68 15.81 0.80 8.40
C GLY A 68 14.61 -0.08 8.75
N ARG A 69 14.01 0.12 9.94
CA ARG A 69 12.86 -0.66 10.44
C ARG A 69 11.65 -0.67 9.50
N LEU A 70 11.47 0.42 8.77
CA LEU A 70 10.40 0.60 7.78
C LEU A 70 10.36 -0.54 6.75
N ARG A 71 11.50 -1.16 6.43
CA ARG A 71 11.57 -2.26 5.45
C ARG A 71 10.66 -3.44 5.80
N TYR A 72 10.53 -3.78 7.09
CA TYR A 72 9.67 -4.89 7.50
C TYR A 72 8.18 -4.55 7.35
N HIS A 73 7.80 -3.32 7.69
CA HIS A 73 6.43 -2.82 7.50
C HIS A 73 6.05 -2.75 6.03
N VAL A 74 6.95 -2.21 5.20
CA VAL A 74 6.78 -2.15 3.74
C VAL A 74 6.63 -3.55 3.16
N LEU A 75 7.47 -4.50 3.58
CA LEU A 75 7.37 -5.88 3.11
C LEU A 75 6.04 -6.53 3.53
N SER A 76 5.63 -6.39 4.79
CA SER A 76 4.35 -6.92 5.29
C SER A 76 3.18 -6.40 4.46
N LEU A 77 3.11 -5.10 4.23
CA LEU A 77 2.03 -4.48 3.50
C LEU A 77 2.06 -4.80 2.00
N ALA A 78 3.24 -4.84 1.37
CA ALA A 78 3.37 -5.23 -0.02
C ALA A 78 2.97 -6.69 -0.25
N LEU A 79 3.30 -7.60 0.67
CA LEU A 79 2.86 -8.99 0.60
C LEU A 79 1.34 -9.13 0.75
N ALA A 80 0.73 -8.40 1.69
CA ALA A 80 -0.74 -8.38 1.83
C ALA A 80 -1.43 -7.84 0.56
N ALA A 81 -0.91 -6.75 0.00
CA ALA A 81 -1.41 -6.16 -1.24
C ALA A 81 -1.26 -7.10 -2.45
N LEU A 82 -0.10 -7.75 -2.61
CA LEU A 82 0.11 -8.73 -3.68
C LEU A 82 -0.80 -9.93 -3.55
N LEU A 83 -0.97 -10.47 -2.34
CA LEU A 83 -1.87 -11.59 -2.10
C LEU A 83 -3.33 -11.21 -2.46
N LEU A 84 -3.77 -10.01 -2.09
CA LEU A 84 -5.09 -9.52 -2.44
C LEU A 84 -5.27 -9.29 -3.95
N LEU A 85 -4.30 -8.66 -4.60
CA LEU A 85 -4.38 -8.34 -6.03
C LEU A 85 -4.24 -9.57 -6.92
N LEU A 86 -3.38 -10.53 -6.58
CA LEU A 86 -3.13 -11.72 -7.41
C LEU A 86 -4.20 -12.80 -7.23
N VAL A 87 -4.78 -12.92 -6.03
CA VAL A 87 -5.77 -13.97 -5.75
C VAL A 87 -7.20 -13.44 -5.82
N SER A 88 -7.49 -12.33 -5.14
CA SER A 88 -8.89 -11.88 -4.99
C SER A 88 -9.39 -11.05 -6.16
N ALA A 89 -8.57 -10.15 -6.72
CA ALA A 89 -9.02 -9.26 -7.80
C ALA A 89 -9.47 -9.99 -9.09
N PRO A 90 -8.77 -11.06 -9.57
CA PRO A 90 -9.22 -11.79 -10.76
C PRO A 90 -10.52 -12.55 -10.52
N VAL A 91 -10.66 -13.18 -9.35
CA VAL A 91 -11.87 -13.91 -8.96
C VAL A 91 -13.07 -12.97 -8.89
N GLU A 92 -12.88 -11.77 -8.30
CA GLU A 92 -13.92 -10.74 -8.25
C GLU A 92 -14.29 -10.24 -9.64
N LEU A 93 -13.31 -9.94 -10.50
CA LEU A 93 -13.58 -9.45 -11.85
C LEU A 93 -14.38 -10.48 -12.66
N CYS A 94 -13.99 -11.75 -12.60
CA CYS A 94 -14.71 -12.82 -13.29
C CYS A 94 -16.12 -13.01 -12.74
N ASN A 95 -16.29 -13.21 -11.43
CA ASN A 95 -17.57 -13.65 -10.86
C ASN A 95 -18.51 -12.50 -10.43
N ALA A 96 -18.00 -11.30 -10.22
CA ALA A 96 -18.82 -10.18 -9.76
C ALA A 96 -19.07 -9.11 -10.83
N VAL A 97 -18.33 -9.11 -11.94
CA VAL A 97 -18.55 -8.16 -13.05
C VAL A 97 -19.09 -8.86 -14.30
N TRP A 98 -18.54 -10.03 -14.64
CA TRP A 98 -18.86 -10.72 -15.89
C TRP A 98 -19.81 -11.91 -15.74
N LEU A 99 -19.57 -12.77 -14.74
CA LEU A 99 -20.30 -14.03 -14.53
C LEU A 99 -20.87 -14.10 -13.12
N HIS A 100 -22.02 -13.46 -12.88
CA HIS A 100 -22.69 -13.50 -11.58
C HIS A 100 -23.04 -14.93 -11.14
N HIS A 101 -23.41 -15.77 -12.12
CA HIS A 101 -23.74 -17.17 -11.93
C HIS A 101 -23.21 -18.02 -13.10
N PRO A 102 -22.80 -19.28 -12.87
CA PRO A 102 -22.56 -19.94 -11.58
C PRO A 102 -21.19 -19.61 -10.97
N TRP A 103 -21.06 -19.77 -9.64
CA TRP A 103 -19.77 -19.79 -8.97
C TRP A 103 -18.91 -20.96 -9.46
N ALA A 104 -17.84 -20.64 -10.20
CA ALA A 104 -17.01 -21.60 -10.91
C ALA A 104 -15.93 -22.29 -10.04
N PHE A 105 -15.56 -21.75 -8.88
CA PHE A 105 -14.37 -22.18 -8.12
C PHE A 105 -14.65 -23.23 -7.02
N GLY A 106 -15.87 -23.77 -6.95
CA GLY A 106 -16.26 -24.75 -5.93
C GLY A 106 -16.35 -24.20 -4.50
N ASP A 107 -16.74 -25.03 -3.53
CA ASP A 107 -16.90 -24.63 -2.13
C ASP A 107 -15.59 -24.19 -1.48
N LEU A 108 -14.51 -24.96 -1.69
CA LEU A 108 -13.17 -24.59 -1.21
C LEU A 108 -12.72 -23.24 -1.78
N GLY A 109 -12.98 -22.99 -3.07
CA GLY A 109 -12.66 -21.71 -3.70
C GLY A 109 -13.46 -20.55 -3.09
N CYS A 110 -14.75 -20.75 -2.79
CA CYS A 110 -15.59 -19.74 -2.15
C CYS A 110 -15.05 -19.37 -0.75
N ARG A 111 -14.74 -20.38 0.07
CA ARG A 111 -14.18 -20.18 1.42
C ARG A 111 -12.80 -19.54 1.36
N ALA A 112 -11.90 -20.05 0.51
CA ALA A 112 -10.54 -19.53 0.36
C ALA A 112 -10.53 -18.10 -0.17
N TYR A 113 -11.39 -17.76 -1.13
CA TYR A 113 -11.52 -16.42 -1.67
C TYR A 113 -11.83 -15.39 -0.58
N HIS A 114 -12.87 -15.66 0.22
CA HIS A 114 -13.26 -14.79 1.31
C HIS A 114 -12.24 -14.79 2.46
N LEU A 115 -11.61 -15.92 2.77
CA LEU A 115 -10.54 -16.02 3.76
C LEU A 115 -9.36 -15.11 3.39
N VAL A 116 -8.86 -15.22 2.16
CA VAL A 116 -7.73 -14.41 1.69
C VAL A 116 -8.07 -12.93 1.69
N ARG A 117 -9.28 -12.56 1.26
CA ARG A 117 -9.74 -11.17 1.25
C ARG A 117 -9.75 -10.57 2.67
N GLU A 118 -10.30 -11.28 3.65
CA GLU A 118 -10.31 -10.84 5.05
C GLU A 118 -8.90 -10.87 5.69
N LEU A 119 -8.09 -11.90 5.42
CA LEU A 119 -6.72 -12.01 5.91
C LEU A 119 -5.88 -10.81 5.47
N CYS A 120 -5.88 -10.50 4.17
CA CYS A 120 -5.12 -9.37 3.63
C CYS A 120 -5.64 -8.05 4.18
N ALA A 121 -6.95 -7.95 4.39
CA ALA A 121 -7.58 -6.77 4.95
C ALA A 121 -7.10 -6.51 6.39
N TYR A 122 -7.20 -7.52 7.26
CA TYR A 122 -6.70 -7.43 8.63
C TYR A 122 -5.18 -7.21 8.70
N ALA A 123 -4.40 -7.91 7.87
CA ALA A 123 -2.95 -7.77 7.84
C ALA A 123 -2.54 -6.34 7.45
N THR A 124 -3.25 -5.73 6.50
CA THR A 124 -3.02 -4.35 6.06
C THR A 124 -3.32 -3.37 7.18
N VAL A 125 -4.51 -3.42 7.76
CA VAL A 125 -4.92 -2.43 8.77
C VAL A 125 -4.07 -2.51 10.05
N LEU A 126 -3.78 -3.73 10.51
CA LEU A 126 -2.94 -3.93 11.69
C LEU A 126 -1.48 -3.53 11.43
N SER A 127 -0.97 -3.73 10.21
CA SER A 127 0.36 -3.24 9.82
C SER A 127 0.41 -1.70 9.78
N VAL A 128 -0.63 -1.03 9.28
CA VAL A 128 -0.73 0.44 9.30
C VAL A 128 -0.80 0.99 10.72
N ALA A 129 -1.58 0.35 11.60
CA ALA A 129 -1.65 0.71 13.01
C ALA A 129 -0.31 0.52 13.72
N SER A 130 0.36 -0.60 13.46
CA SER A 130 1.70 -0.90 13.99
C SER A 130 2.73 0.15 13.55
N LEU A 131 2.74 0.50 12.26
CA LEU A 131 3.62 1.54 11.72
C LEU A 131 3.34 2.92 12.34
N SER A 132 2.07 3.25 12.58
CA SER A 132 1.66 4.50 13.25
C SER A 132 2.13 4.53 14.71
N ALA A 133 2.02 3.41 15.42
CA ALA A 133 2.48 3.28 16.80
C ALA A 133 4.01 3.40 16.91
N GLU A 134 4.78 2.74 16.02
CA GLU A 134 6.23 2.88 16.00
C GLU A 134 6.66 4.33 15.74
N ARG A 135 5.96 5.04 14.85
CA ARG A 135 6.22 6.46 14.55
C ARG A 135 5.91 7.36 15.74
N CYS A 136 4.74 7.16 16.37
CA CYS A 136 4.37 7.90 17.57
C CYS A 136 5.42 7.71 18.68
N LEU A 137 5.84 6.46 18.92
CA LEU A 137 6.88 6.18 19.92
C LEU A 137 8.22 6.82 19.57
N ALA A 138 8.63 6.78 18.30
CA ALA A 138 9.89 7.39 17.84
C ALA A 138 9.92 8.92 17.98
N VAL A 139 8.77 9.58 17.80
CA VAL A 139 8.64 11.04 17.91
C VAL A 139 8.48 11.47 19.37
N CYS A 140 7.56 10.84 20.11
CA CYS A 140 7.21 11.27 21.46
C CYS A 140 8.23 10.81 22.52
N GLN A 141 8.86 9.64 22.36
CA GLN A 141 9.79 9.08 23.35
C GLN A 141 11.04 8.46 22.70
N PRO A 142 11.96 9.27 22.16
CA PRO A 142 13.08 8.80 21.36
C PRO A 142 14.03 7.83 22.10
N LEU A 143 14.24 8.03 23.40
CA LEU A 143 15.08 7.13 24.22
C LEU A 143 14.43 5.74 24.40
N ARG A 144 13.13 5.70 24.70
CA ARG A 144 12.38 4.43 24.77
C ARG A 144 12.29 3.77 23.41
N ALA A 145 12.11 4.55 22.34
CA ALA A 145 12.10 4.04 20.97
C ALA A 145 13.41 3.32 20.61
N ARG A 146 14.57 3.85 21.01
CA ARG A 146 15.87 3.16 20.80
C ARG A 146 15.95 1.81 21.52
N ARG A 147 15.38 1.70 22.73
CA ARG A 147 15.35 0.46 23.52
C ARG A 147 14.32 -0.55 23.02
N LEU A 148 13.14 -0.08 22.60
CA LEU A 148 11.99 -0.93 22.27
C LEU A 148 11.94 -1.34 20.79
N LEU A 149 12.25 -0.41 19.87
CA LEU A 149 12.13 -0.63 18.43
C LEU A 149 13.38 -1.31 17.86
N THR A 150 13.54 -2.60 18.18
CA THR A 150 14.60 -3.43 17.61
C THR A 150 14.09 -4.22 16.40
N PRO A 151 14.92 -4.51 15.37
CA PRO A 151 14.51 -5.30 14.21
C PRO A 151 13.91 -6.66 14.56
N ARG A 152 14.47 -7.33 15.58
CA ARG A 152 13.96 -8.63 16.06
C ARG A 152 12.55 -8.50 16.63
N ARG A 153 12.27 -7.44 17.40
CA ARG A 153 10.95 -7.17 17.97
C ARG A 153 9.93 -6.76 16.90
N THR A 154 10.32 -5.90 15.95
CA THR A 154 9.44 -5.54 14.82
C THR A 154 9.05 -6.76 13.97
N ARG A 155 9.99 -7.68 13.67
CA ARG A 155 9.65 -8.93 12.97
C ARG A 155 8.67 -9.81 13.75
N ARG A 156 8.89 -9.96 15.07
CA ARG A 156 7.98 -10.73 15.94
C ARG A 156 6.59 -10.08 15.98
N LEU A 157 6.53 -8.75 16.10
CA LEU A 157 5.28 -7.99 16.07
C LEU A 157 4.51 -8.24 14.77
N LEU A 158 5.18 -8.17 13.62
CA LEU A 158 4.54 -8.42 12.33
C LEU A 158 4.10 -9.88 12.19
N ALA A 159 4.88 -10.85 12.65
CA ALA A 159 4.45 -12.25 12.67
C ALA A 159 3.17 -12.45 13.51
N LEU A 160 3.08 -11.78 14.67
CA LEU A 160 1.86 -11.76 15.49
C LEU A 160 0.70 -11.07 14.78
N VAL A 161 0.95 -9.99 14.04
CA VAL A 161 -0.07 -9.33 13.21
C VAL A 161 -0.65 -10.30 12.17
N TRP A 162 0.19 -11.05 11.45
CA TRP A 162 -0.26 -12.03 10.47
C TRP A 162 -1.03 -13.19 11.13
N ALA A 163 -0.55 -13.70 12.26
CA ALA A 163 -1.24 -14.75 13.01
C ALA A 163 -2.62 -14.29 13.51
N ALA A 164 -2.71 -13.06 14.06
CA ALA A 164 -3.97 -12.47 14.49
C ALA A 164 -4.91 -12.23 13.30
N SER A 165 -4.39 -11.76 12.18
CA SER A 165 -5.17 -11.54 10.94
C SER A 165 -5.77 -12.83 10.42
N LEU A 166 -4.99 -13.92 10.45
CA LEU A 166 -5.49 -15.26 10.11
C LEU A 166 -6.61 -15.66 11.07
N GLY A 167 -6.39 -15.54 12.38
CA GLY A 167 -7.42 -15.83 13.39
C GLY A 167 -8.73 -15.07 13.17
N PHE A 168 -8.67 -13.76 12.90
CA PHE A 168 -9.86 -12.95 12.61
C PHE A 168 -10.53 -13.24 11.27
N SER A 169 -9.79 -13.79 10.30
CA SER A 169 -10.33 -14.16 8.98
C SER A 169 -11.02 -15.52 8.96
N LEU A 170 -10.67 -16.44 9.86
CA LEU A 170 -11.21 -17.81 9.89
C LEU A 170 -12.74 -17.89 10.00
N PRO A 171 -13.44 -17.09 10.83
CA PRO A 171 -14.90 -17.17 10.89
C PRO A 171 -15.56 -16.88 9.54
N MET A 172 -14.97 -16.01 8.71
CA MET A 172 -15.49 -15.75 7.36
C MET A 172 -15.50 -17.03 6.51
N ALA A 173 -14.45 -17.84 6.58
CA ALA A 173 -14.35 -19.10 5.84
C ALA A 173 -15.37 -20.15 6.29
N VAL A 174 -15.88 -20.05 7.53
CA VAL A 174 -16.91 -20.95 8.05
C VAL A 174 -18.30 -20.50 7.63
N ILE A 175 -18.59 -19.20 7.70
CA ILE A 175 -19.94 -18.66 7.45
C ILE A 175 -20.33 -18.59 5.97
N VAL A 176 -19.35 -18.51 5.05
CA VAL A 176 -19.61 -18.54 3.60
C VAL A 176 -19.43 -19.93 3.04
N GLY A 177 -20.10 -20.23 1.94
CA GLY A 177 -19.88 -21.44 1.18
C GLY A 177 -20.72 -21.49 -0.08
N GLN A 178 -20.58 -22.60 -0.80
CA GLN A 178 -21.31 -22.80 -2.05
C GLN A 178 -22.70 -23.38 -1.77
N LYS A 179 -23.73 -22.77 -2.36
CA LYS A 179 -25.12 -23.23 -2.31
C LYS A 179 -25.74 -23.17 -3.71
N HIS A 180 -26.80 -23.94 -3.95
CA HIS A 180 -27.61 -23.84 -5.16
C HIS A 180 -28.86 -23.00 -4.87
N GLU A 181 -29.11 -21.96 -5.66
CA GLU A 181 -30.25 -21.03 -5.52
C GLU A 181 -31.56 -21.68 -6.00
N LEU A 182 -31.54 -22.41 -7.12
CA LEU A 182 -32.72 -23.04 -7.70
C LEU A 182 -32.68 -24.56 -7.51
N ARG A 183 -33.78 -25.10 -7.01
CA ARG A 183 -34.08 -26.53 -7.02
C ARG A 183 -35.20 -26.77 -8.02
N THR A 184 -34.94 -27.51 -9.10
CA THR A 184 -35.99 -27.93 -10.04
C THR A 184 -37.03 -28.73 -9.25
N ALA A 185 -38.32 -28.38 -9.40
CA ALA A 185 -39.40 -29.06 -8.67
C ALA A 185 -39.37 -30.58 -9.00
N GLY A 186 -38.94 -31.39 -8.04
CA GLY A 186 -38.80 -32.85 -8.20
C GLY A 186 -37.59 -33.35 -9.01
N GLY A 187 -36.65 -32.48 -9.41
CA GLY A 187 -35.48 -32.85 -10.23
C GLY A 187 -34.11 -32.77 -9.52
N PRO A 188 -33.01 -33.19 -10.18
CA PRO A 188 -31.64 -33.00 -9.69
C PRO A 188 -31.27 -31.51 -9.61
N LEU A 189 -30.28 -31.17 -8.78
CA LEU A 189 -29.84 -29.79 -8.57
C LEU A 189 -29.36 -29.15 -9.88
N GLU A 190 -29.86 -27.94 -10.21
CA GLU A 190 -29.41 -27.19 -11.40
C GLU A 190 -27.97 -26.68 -11.22
N PRO A 191 -26.98 -27.21 -11.94
CA PRO A 191 -25.58 -26.85 -11.77
C PRO A 191 -25.28 -25.40 -12.18
N ALA A 192 -26.18 -24.77 -12.96
CA ALA A 192 -26.10 -23.36 -13.37
C ALA A 192 -26.52 -22.38 -12.25
N SER A 193 -27.19 -22.84 -11.19
CA SER A 193 -27.67 -21.99 -10.08
C SER A 193 -26.70 -21.91 -8.88
N ARG A 194 -25.46 -22.36 -9.05
CA ARG A 194 -24.47 -22.38 -7.97
C ARG A 194 -24.01 -20.97 -7.63
N VAL A 195 -24.05 -20.61 -6.35
CA VAL A 195 -23.61 -19.31 -5.82
C VAL A 195 -22.68 -19.47 -4.62
N CYS A 196 -21.79 -18.50 -4.42
CA CYS A 196 -21.00 -18.37 -3.20
C CYS A 196 -21.72 -17.36 -2.30
N THR A 197 -22.34 -17.86 -1.22
CA THR A 197 -23.23 -17.06 -0.37
C THR A 197 -23.05 -17.41 1.11
N VAL A 198 -23.73 -16.67 1.98
CA VAL A 198 -23.73 -16.91 3.43
C VAL A 198 -24.60 -18.11 3.77
N LEU A 199 -24.10 -19.01 4.61
CA LEU A 199 -24.76 -20.26 5.03
C LEU A 199 -25.37 -20.18 6.44
N VAL A 200 -25.10 -19.12 7.19
CA VAL A 200 -25.58 -18.93 8.57
C VAL A 200 -26.84 -18.08 8.66
N SER A 201 -27.47 -18.06 9.84
CA SER A 201 -28.63 -17.21 10.10
C SER A 201 -28.29 -15.72 9.97
N ARG A 202 -29.30 -14.88 9.65
CA ARG A 202 -29.12 -13.43 9.53
C ARG A 202 -28.58 -12.80 10.82
N THR A 203 -29.06 -13.25 11.98
CA THR A 203 -28.59 -12.77 13.29
C THR A 203 -27.09 -13.07 13.48
N ALA A 204 -26.65 -14.28 13.14
CA ALA A 204 -25.23 -14.63 13.21
C ALA A 204 -24.39 -13.78 12.24
N LEU A 205 -24.89 -13.56 11.01
CA LEU A 205 -24.23 -12.69 10.03
C LEU A 205 -24.14 -11.24 10.51
N GLN A 206 -25.20 -10.69 11.11
CA GLN A 206 -25.23 -9.33 11.66
C GLN A 206 -24.19 -9.16 12.76
N VAL A 207 -24.17 -10.06 13.76
CA VAL A 207 -23.19 -10.02 14.85
C VAL A 207 -21.77 -10.12 14.28
N PHE A 208 -21.53 -11.03 13.34
CA PHE A 208 -20.23 -11.17 12.70
C PHE A 208 -19.81 -9.89 11.96
N ILE A 209 -20.69 -9.31 11.13
CA ILE A 209 -20.37 -8.10 10.37
C ILE A 209 -20.14 -6.91 11.31
N GLN A 210 -20.92 -6.75 12.39
CA GLN A 210 -20.69 -5.71 13.39
C GLN A 210 -19.31 -5.84 14.04
N VAL A 211 -18.96 -7.04 14.51
CA VAL A 211 -17.63 -7.28 15.11
C VAL A 211 -16.53 -7.05 14.09
N ASN A 212 -16.72 -7.51 12.86
CA ASN A 212 -15.76 -7.29 11.77
C ASN A 212 -15.56 -5.79 11.52
N VAL A 213 -16.63 -4.99 11.35
CA VAL A 213 -16.53 -3.53 11.16
C VAL A 213 -15.84 -2.87 12.35
N LEU A 214 -16.13 -3.31 13.58
CA LEU A 214 -15.48 -2.77 14.78
C LEU A 214 -13.97 -3.04 14.77
N VAL A 215 -13.56 -4.28 14.52
CA VAL A 215 -12.16 -4.74 14.63
C VAL A 215 -11.34 -4.35 13.39
N SER A 216 -11.93 -4.42 12.19
CA SER A 216 -11.23 -4.11 10.95
C SER A 216 -11.23 -2.61 10.66
N PHE A 217 -12.28 -1.86 11.01
CA PHE A 217 -12.40 -0.46 10.59
C PHE A 217 -12.38 0.53 11.75
N VAL A 218 -13.33 0.44 12.69
CA VAL A 218 -13.53 1.49 13.72
C VAL A 218 -12.36 1.58 14.69
N LEU A 219 -11.96 0.47 15.31
CA LEU A 219 -10.87 0.47 16.30
C LEU A 219 -9.52 0.85 15.67
N PRO A 220 -9.12 0.30 14.50
CA PRO A 220 -7.86 0.71 13.89
C PRO A 220 -7.89 2.15 13.37
N LEU A 221 -9.03 2.63 12.86
CA LEU A 221 -9.17 4.03 12.47
C LEU A 221 -9.01 4.96 13.69
N ALA A 222 -9.70 4.67 14.80
CA ALA A 222 -9.59 5.44 16.03
C ALA A 222 -8.15 5.43 16.57
N LEU A 223 -7.52 4.26 16.60
CA LEU A 223 -6.14 4.10 17.06
C LEU A 223 -5.15 4.86 16.17
N THR A 224 -5.24 4.69 14.84
CA THR A 224 -4.35 5.38 13.91
C THR A 224 -4.56 6.89 13.93
N ALA A 225 -5.81 7.36 13.97
CA ALA A 225 -6.13 8.78 14.09
C ALA A 225 -5.61 9.37 15.40
N PHE A 226 -5.79 8.68 16.52
CA PHE A 226 -5.28 9.09 17.83
C PHE A 226 -3.74 9.18 17.84
N LEU A 227 -3.04 8.11 17.42
CA LEU A 227 -1.57 8.07 17.40
C LEU A 227 -0.99 9.13 16.47
N ASN A 228 -1.62 9.32 15.30
CA ASN A 228 -1.20 10.35 14.36
C ASN A 228 -1.48 11.74 14.92
N GLY A 229 -2.61 11.96 15.60
CA GLY A 229 -2.95 13.21 16.29
C GLY A 229 -1.96 13.56 17.41
N VAL A 230 -1.60 12.59 18.25
CA VAL A 230 -0.57 12.78 19.30
C VAL A 230 0.77 13.12 18.67
N THR A 231 1.15 12.39 17.61
CA THR A 231 2.37 12.70 16.84
C THR A 231 2.30 14.14 16.32
N MET A 232 1.16 14.57 15.78
CA MET A 232 1.00 15.94 15.25
C MET A 232 1.16 16.98 16.34
N ASN A 233 0.47 16.81 17.47
CA ASN A 233 0.51 17.76 18.57
C ASN A 233 1.94 17.94 19.10
N HIS A 234 2.66 16.83 19.27
CA HIS A 234 4.05 16.87 19.71
C HIS A 234 4.98 17.52 18.67
N LEU A 235 4.73 17.29 17.38
CA LEU A 235 5.48 17.95 16.31
C LEU A 235 5.22 19.47 16.25
N VAL A 236 3.98 19.89 16.47
CA VAL A 236 3.60 21.31 16.52
C VAL A 236 4.21 21.98 17.76
N ALA A 237 4.19 21.31 18.92
CA ALA A 237 4.83 21.82 20.13
C ALA A 237 6.36 21.98 19.96
N LEU A 238 7.01 21.02 19.28
CA LEU A 238 8.43 21.14 18.92
C LEU A 238 8.67 22.28 17.92
N TYR A 239 7.73 22.56 17.01
CA TYR A 239 7.80 23.69 16.09
C TYR A 239 7.66 25.03 16.81
N SER A 240 6.71 25.16 17.74
CA SER A 240 6.52 26.42 18.49
C SER A 240 7.70 26.77 19.40
N GLN A 241 8.55 25.80 19.72
CA GLN A 241 9.79 26.01 20.48
C GLN A 241 10.96 26.48 19.61
N VAL A 242 10.86 26.39 18.27
CA VAL A 242 11.86 26.97 17.37
C VAL A 242 11.58 28.47 17.27
N PRO A 243 12.49 29.35 17.73
CA PRO A 243 12.23 30.78 17.69
C PRO A 243 12.05 31.25 16.25
N SER A 244 10.87 31.79 15.95
CA SER A 244 10.65 32.60 14.74
C SER A 244 11.60 33.80 14.81
N ALA A 245 12.62 33.80 13.97
CA ALA A 245 13.61 34.87 13.90
C ALA A 245 13.05 36.13 13.19
N SER A 246 11.93 36.66 13.68
CA SER A 246 11.41 37.99 13.31
C SER A 246 11.72 39.05 14.37
N ALA A 247 12.46 38.70 15.42
CA ALA A 247 12.81 39.63 16.51
C ALA A 247 14.33 39.64 16.84
N ALA A 248 15.19 39.32 15.87
CA ALA A 248 16.61 39.67 15.99
C ALA A 248 16.77 41.08 15.42
N GLY A 249 16.77 42.07 16.32
CA GLY A 249 16.90 43.48 16.00
C GLY A 249 18.04 43.76 15.03
N SER A 250 17.76 44.62 14.06
CA SER A 250 18.75 45.23 13.18
C SER A 250 19.70 46.10 14.02
N PHE A 251 20.83 45.55 14.44
CA PHE A 251 22.00 46.35 14.79
C PHE A 251 22.91 46.40 13.56
N ALA A 252 22.54 47.26 12.62
CA ALA A 252 23.49 47.78 11.64
C ALA A 252 24.21 48.96 12.32
N PRO A 253 25.54 48.93 12.52
CA PRO A 253 26.27 50.14 12.85
C PRO A 253 26.43 50.92 11.55
N SER A 254 25.76 52.05 11.45
CA SER A 254 25.99 53.02 10.39
C SER A 254 27.35 53.71 10.59
N HIS A 255 28.19 53.58 9.56
CA HIS A 255 29.18 54.54 9.07
C HIS A 255 30.29 55.07 10.00
N LEU A 256 31.51 54.79 9.55
CA LEU A 256 32.74 55.58 9.63
C LEU A 256 33.26 56.02 11.01
N GLU A 257 34.25 55.27 11.50
CA GLU A 257 35.51 55.88 11.93
C GLU A 257 36.63 54.84 11.80
N LEU A 258 37.45 55.03 10.77
CA LEU A 258 38.71 54.33 10.61
C LEU A 258 39.79 55.28 11.14
N LEU A 259 40.56 54.80 12.12
CA LEU A 259 42.02 54.94 12.27
C LEU A 259 42.40 54.98 13.77
N SER A 260 42.74 53.82 14.33
CA SER A 260 43.69 53.71 15.45
C SER A 260 44.18 52.27 15.59
N GLU A 261 45.41 52.10 16.10
CA GLU A 261 46.15 50.84 16.30
C GLU A 261 45.55 49.88 17.35
N GLU A 262 44.23 49.64 17.29
CA GLU A 262 43.56 48.56 18.02
C GLU A 262 43.03 47.45 17.07
N GLY A 263 43.46 47.50 15.81
CA GLY A 263 42.94 46.70 14.69
C GLY A 263 43.05 45.19 14.85
N LEU A 264 43.97 44.66 15.67
CA LEU A 264 44.12 43.21 15.85
C LEU A 264 43.00 42.61 16.72
N LEU A 265 42.57 43.32 17.77
CA LEU A 265 41.46 42.91 18.63
C LEU A 265 40.11 43.09 17.92
N GLY A 266 39.95 44.18 17.16
CA GLY A 266 38.77 44.40 16.31
C GLY A 266 38.63 43.35 15.20
N PHE A 267 39.73 42.96 14.55
CA PHE A 267 39.73 41.91 13.54
C PHE A 267 39.44 40.52 14.12
N MET A 268 39.99 40.20 15.30
CA MET A 268 39.67 38.96 16.02
C MET A 268 38.20 38.92 16.49
N ALA A 269 37.66 40.06 16.94
CA ALA A 269 36.25 40.19 17.29
C ALA A 269 35.35 39.99 16.07
N TRP A 270 35.63 40.66 14.96
CA TRP A 270 34.88 40.55 13.69
C TRP A 270 34.94 39.14 13.09
N ARG A 271 36.12 38.49 13.12
CA ARG A 271 36.29 37.10 12.67
C ARG A 271 35.54 36.11 13.57
N LYS A 272 35.45 36.36 14.89
CA LYS A 272 34.56 35.63 15.79
C LYS A 272 33.09 35.86 15.45
N THR A 273 32.67 37.08 15.11
CA THR A 273 31.27 37.38 14.74
C THR A 273 30.86 36.71 13.43
N LEU A 274 31.73 36.69 12.42
CA LEU A 274 31.51 35.96 11.15
C LEU A 274 31.47 34.44 11.34
N SER A 275 32.37 33.90 12.17
CA SER A 275 32.38 32.48 12.53
C SER A 275 31.14 32.07 13.34
N LEU A 276 30.61 32.96 14.18
CA LEU A 276 29.38 32.75 14.95
C LEU A 276 28.14 32.87 14.05
N GLY A 277 28.13 33.81 13.11
CA GLY A 277 27.08 33.97 12.09
C GLY A 277 26.96 32.75 11.17
N GLY A 278 28.10 32.17 10.76
CA GLY A 278 28.14 30.90 10.01
C GLY A 278 27.57 29.73 10.80
N HIS A 279 27.88 29.62 12.10
CA HIS A 279 27.30 28.61 13.00
C HIS A 279 25.78 28.78 13.16
N HIS A 280 25.30 30.02 13.31
CA HIS A 280 23.87 30.32 13.41
C HIS A 280 23.11 30.02 12.11
N ALA A 281 23.71 30.28 10.94
CA ALA A 281 23.13 29.92 9.65
C ALA A 281 23.07 28.39 9.43
N LEU A 282 24.11 27.66 9.83
CA LEU A 282 24.16 26.19 9.80
C LEU A 282 23.16 25.55 10.75
N LEU A 283 23.03 26.07 11.98
CA LEU A 283 22.01 25.64 12.95
C LEU A 283 20.59 25.94 12.42
N ARG A 284 20.34 27.13 11.87
CA ARG A 284 19.07 27.52 11.24
C ARG A 284 18.72 26.66 10.03
N HIS A 285 19.70 26.30 9.20
CA HIS A 285 19.51 25.38 8.08
C HIS A 285 19.20 23.94 8.55
N ARG A 286 19.88 23.49 9.61
CA ARG A 286 19.66 22.17 10.22
C ARG A 286 18.29 22.08 10.91
N ASP A 287 17.82 23.16 11.54
CA ASP A 287 16.50 23.20 12.18
C ASP A 287 15.37 23.35 11.16
N SER A 288 15.53 24.19 10.14
CA SER A 288 14.52 24.33 9.07
C SER A 288 14.38 23.06 8.21
N SER A 289 15.47 22.35 7.92
CA SER A 289 15.43 21.06 7.21
C SER A 289 14.77 19.96 8.05
N ARG A 290 15.03 19.93 9.37
CA ARG A 290 14.32 19.07 10.33
C ARG A 290 12.83 19.40 10.38
N VAL A 291 12.45 20.68 10.48
CA VAL A 291 11.05 21.13 10.52
C VAL A 291 10.30 20.74 9.23
N ARG A 292 10.89 20.96 8.05
CA ARG A 292 10.30 20.53 6.77
C ARG A 292 10.09 19.01 6.70
N SER A 293 11.05 18.23 7.19
CA SER A 293 10.92 16.76 7.27
C SER A 293 9.79 16.31 8.19
N LEU A 294 9.56 17.03 9.29
CA LEU A 294 8.50 16.75 10.25
C LEU A 294 7.11 17.11 9.69
N GLN A 295 6.97 18.29 9.07
CA GLN A 295 5.73 18.71 8.41
C GLN A 295 5.36 17.83 7.20
N HIS A 296 6.36 17.33 6.48
CA HIS A 296 6.14 16.34 5.43
C HIS A 296 5.57 15.06 6.02
N SER A 297 6.25 14.50 7.04
CA SER A 297 5.80 13.29 7.76
C SER A 297 4.37 13.43 8.28
N ALA A 298 4.02 14.61 8.80
CA ALA A 298 2.68 14.97 9.25
C ALA A 298 1.60 14.91 8.17
N ARG A 299 1.86 15.51 7.01
CA ARG A 299 0.97 15.43 5.85
C ARG A 299 0.75 13.99 5.40
N VAL A 300 1.79 13.17 5.42
CA VAL A 300 1.67 11.76 5.04
C VAL A 300 0.76 10.98 5.98
N LEU A 301 0.90 11.20 7.29
CA LEU A 301 0.08 10.51 8.29
C LEU A 301 -1.41 10.83 8.14
N ARG A 302 -1.74 12.10 7.85
CA ARG A 302 -3.13 12.49 7.51
C ARG A 302 -3.62 11.84 6.23
N ALA A 303 -2.78 11.77 5.19
CA ALA A 303 -3.13 11.13 3.94
C ALA A 303 -3.43 9.63 4.10
N ILE A 304 -2.69 8.92 4.96
CA ILE A 304 -2.94 7.50 5.25
C ILE A 304 -4.32 7.29 5.86
N VAL A 305 -4.69 8.10 6.86
CA VAL A 305 -6.01 8.03 7.51
C VAL A 305 -7.12 8.35 6.50
N ALA A 306 -6.92 9.38 5.66
CA ALA A 306 -7.89 9.76 4.64
C ALA A 306 -8.10 8.64 3.59
N VAL A 307 -7.03 8.07 3.05
CA VAL A 307 -7.09 6.93 2.11
C VAL A 307 -7.79 5.75 2.77
N TYR A 308 -7.51 5.48 4.04
CA TYR A 308 -8.18 4.40 4.77
C TYR A 308 -9.69 4.62 4.83
N VAL A 309 -10.16 5.80 5.25
CA VAL A 309 -11.59 6.11 5.31
C VAL A 309 -12.23 6.03 3.92
N VAL A 310 -11.64 6.68 2.91
CA VAL A 310 -12.20 6.73 1.55
C VAL A 310 -12.30 5.35 0.92
N CYS A 311 -11.28 4.50 1.10
CA CYS A 311 -11.24 3.18 0.48
C CYS A 311 -12.08 2.13 1.23
N TRP A 312 -12.24 2.25 2.55
CA TRP A 312 -12.79 1.17 3.38
C TRP A 312 -14.18 1.46 3.94
N LEU A 313 -14.51 2.72 4.25
CA LEU A 313 -15.83 3.07 4.78
C LEU A 313 -16.96 2.61 3.83
N PRO A 314 -16.88 2.84 2.51
CA PRO A 314 -17.95 2.43 1.60
C PRO A 314 -18.13 0.90 1.56
N TYR A 315 -17.03 0.14 1.61
CA TYR A 315 -17.06 -1.32 1.65
C TYR A 315 -17.78 -1.85 2.90
N HIS A 316 -17.47 -1.29 4.07
CA HIS A 316 -18.13 -1.67 5.31
C HIS A 316 -19.60 -1.23 5.36
N ALA A 317 -19.91 -0.03 4.86
CA ALA A 317 -21.28 0.47 4.76
C ALA A 317 -22.15 -0.47 3.89
N ARG A 318 -21.65 -0.93 2.75
CA ARG A 318 -22.35 -1.90 1.89
C ARG A 318 -22.62 -3.23 2.60
N ARG A 319 -21.64 -3.75 3.34
CA ARG A 319 -21.82 -5.02 4.08
C ARG A 319 -22.86 -4.91 5.18
N LEU A 320 -22.89 -3.76 5.88
CA LEU A 320 -23.93 -3.45 6.85
C LEU A 320 -25.30 -3.35 6.16
N MET A 321 -25.40 -2.64 5.03
CA MET A 321 -26.63 -2.58 4.25
C MET A 321 -27.15 -3.98 3.90
N TYR A 322 -26.28 -4.88 3.41
CA TYR A 322 -26.66 -6.25 3.07
C TYR A 322 -27.29 -7.03 4.25
N CYS A 323 -26.75 -6.90 5.47
CA CYS A 323 -27.26 -7.66 6.62
C CYS A 323 -28.43 -7.00 7.37
N TYR A 324 -28.65 -5.71 7.18
CA TYR A 324 -29.75 -4.96 7.83
C TYR A 324 -30.98 -4.78 6.96
N THR A 325 -30.86 -4.89 5.64
CA THR A 325 -32.03 -4.89 4.75
C THR A 325 -32.74 -6.23 4.84
N THR A 326 -34.00 -6.20 5.26
CA THR A 326 -34.88 -7.37 5.32
C THR A 326 -35.43 -7.74 3.94
N GLU A 327 -35.82 -9.00 3.74
CA GLU A 327 -36.26 -9.51 2.42
C GLU A 327 -37.45 -8.75 1.83
N ASP A 328 -38.38 -8.32 2.67
CA ASP A 328 -39.55 -7.51 2.31
C ASP A 328 -39.21 -6.11 1.79
N ARG A 329 -37.98 -5.61 2.05
CA ARG A 329 -37.54 -4.27 1.65
C ARG A 329 -36.72 -4.24 0.37
N TRP A 330 -36.35 -5.40 -0.19
CA TRP A 330 -35.61 -5.47 -1.44
C TRP A 330 -36.53 -5.19 -2.62
N THR A 331 -36.50 -3.95 -3.10
CA THR A 331 -37.11 -3.55 -4.38
C THR A 331 -36.09 -3.71 -5.52
N GLU A 332 -36.57 -3.78 -6.77
CA GLU A 332 -35.70 -3.84 -7.96
C GLU A 332 -34.71 -2.66 -7.99
N ALA A 333 -35.18 -1.44 -7.73
CA ALA A 333 -34.32 -0.25 -7.67
C ALA A 333 -33.23 -0.34 -6.58
N LEU A 334 -33.55 -0.94 -5.42
CA LEU A 334 -32.58 -1.13 -4.34
C LEU A 334 -31.57 -2.22 -4.68
N HIS A 335 -32.01 -3.27 -5.37
CA HIS A 335 -31.15 -4.35 -5.86
C HIS A 335 -30.16 -3.82 -6.90
N ASP A 336 -30.61 -3.03 -7.88
CA ASP A 336 -29.75 -2.37 -8.86
C ASP A 336 -28.74 -1.45 -8.18
N PHE A 337 -29.22 -0.58 -7.28
CA PHE A 337 -28.34 0.29 -6.50
C PHE A 337 -27.28 -0.51 -5.75
N TYR A 338 -27.64 -1.62 -5.10
CA TYR A 338 -26.70 -2.46 -4.38
C TYR A 338 -25.61 -3.02 -5.29
N HIS A 339 -25.94 -3.43 -6.51
CA HIS A 339 -24.96 -3.95 -7.49
C HIS A 339 -23.98 -2.86 -7.97
N TYR A 340 -24.47 -1.66 -8.31
CA TYR A 340 -23.57 -0.54 -8.63
C TYR A 340 -22.72 -0.12 -7.43
N PHE A 341 -23.32 -0.07 -6.25
CA PHE A 341 -22.60 0.23 -5.01
C PHE A 341 -21.55 -0.85 -4.71
N TYR A 342 -21.83 -2.12 -4.99
CA TYR A 342 -20.87 -3.22 -4.92
C TYR A 342 -19.66 -2.99 -5.82
N MET A 343 -19.87 -2.63 -7.09
CA MET A 343 -18.78 -2.34 -8.02
C MET A 343 -17.89 -1.18 -7.54
N VAL A 344 -18.51 -0.07 -7.12
CA VAL A 344 -17.78 1.12 -6.64
C VAL A 344 -17.00 0.79 -5.37
N THR A 345 -17.65 0.19 -4.37
CA THR A 345 -17.05 -0.07 -3.06
C THR A 345 -15.91 -1.08 -3.14
N ASN A 346 -16.02 -2.12 -3.97
CA ASN A 346 -14.93 -3.08 -4.16
C ASN A 346 -13.78 -2.48 -4.98
N THR A 347 -14.07 -1.63 -5.98
CA THR A 347 -13.04 -0.87 -6.67
C THR A 347 -12.22 -0.06 -5.66
N LEU A 348 -12.89 0.70 -4.78
CA LEU A 348 -12.23 1.49 -3.72
C LEU A 348 -11.41 0.62 -2.77
N PHE A 349 -11.93 -0.56 -2.40
CA PHE A 349 -11.21 -1.53 -1.57
C PHE A 349 -9.90 -1.99 -2.25
N TYR A 350 -9.91 -2.36 -3.53
CA TYR A 350 -8.70 -2.77 -4.25
C TYR A 350 -7.75 -1.60 -4.55
N VAL A 351 -8.27 -0.39 -4.79
CA VAL A 351 -7.45 0.84 -4.92
C VAL A 351 -6.54 1.02 -3.70
N SER A 352 -7.00 0.65 -2.50
CA SER A 352 -6.17 0.74 -1.28
C SER A 352 -4.84 -0.03 -1.40
N SER A 353 -4.84 -1.18 -2.06
CA SER A 353 -3.63 -1.98 -2.33
C SER A 353 -2.74 -1.39 -3.42
N ALA A 354 -3.31 -0.67 -4.39
CA ALA A 354 -2.52 0.02 -5.43
C ALA A 354 -1.89 1.34 -4.93
N VAL A 355 -2.53 2.01 -3.97
CA VAL A 355 -2.02 3.24 -3.33
C VAL A 355 -0.90 2.95 -2.32
N THR A 356 -0.82 1.71 -1.85
CA THR A 356 0.12 1.24 -0.83
C THR A 356 1.61 1.60 -1.12
N PRO A 357 2.18 1.33 -2.33
CA PRO A 357 3.54 1.78 -2.69
C PRO A 357 3.72 3.31 -2.69
N VAL A 358 2.71 4.06 -3.13
CA VAL A 358 2.73 5.53 -3.13
C VAL A 358 2.85 6.04 -1.70
N LEU A 359 2.08 5.46 -0.78
CA LEU A 359 2.15 5.82 0.64
C LEU A 359 3.57 5.63 1.19
N TYR A 360 4.29 4.55 0.89
CA TYR A 360 5.67 4.36 1.39
C TYR A 360 6.68 5.34 0.82
N ASN A 361 6.58 5.61 -0.47
CA ASN A 361 7.44 6.57 -1.15
C ASN A 361 7.24 7.98 -0.60
N VAL A 362 6.01 8.33 -0.23
CA VAL A 362 5.71 9.59 0.44
C VAL A 362 6.13 9.53 1.92
N MET A 363 5.97 8.39 2.59
CA MET A 363 6.30 8.19 4.01
C MET A 363 7.79 8.24 4.33
N SER A 364 8.68 7.91 3.39
CA SER A 364 10.12 7.86 3.63
C SER A 364 10.93 8.33 2.43
N PRO A 365 11.67 9.45 2.53
CA PRO A 365 12.52 9.93 1.45
C PRO A 365 13.68 8.98 1.15
N SER A 366 14.18 8.24 2.16
CA SER A 366 15.20 7.20 1.97
C SER A 366 14.67 6.04 1.14
N PHE A 367 13.43 5.61 1.39
CA PHE A 367 12.79 4.56 0.60
C PHE A 367 12.49 5.05 -0.83
N ARG A 368 11.97 6.28 -0.96
CA ARG A 368 11.70 6.92 -2.25
C ARG A 368 12.93 6.94 -3.15
N ARG A 369 14.10 7.30 -2.61
CA ARG A 369 15.35 7.31 -3.37
C ARG A 369 15.68 5.93 -3.93
N LEU A 370 15.64 4.89 -3.09
CA LEU A 370 15.91 3.52 -3.51
C LEU A 370 14.89 3.00 -4.54
N PHE A 371 13.62 3.39 -4.38
CA PHE A 371 12.55 3.03 -5.31
C PHE A 371 12.74 3.69 -6.69
N LEU A 372 13.08 4.99 -6.71
CA LEU A 372 13.36 5.72 -7.95
C LEU A 372 14.65 5.24 -8.63
N GLU A 373 15.70 4.89 -7.87
CA GLU A 373 16.91 4.27 -8.41
C GLU A 373 16.58 2.93 -9.07
N ALA A 374 15.76 2.09 -8.44
CA ALA A 374 15.32 0.83 -9.01
C ALA A 374 14.47 1.01 -10.29
N LEU A 375 13.55 1.99 -10.32
CA LEU A 375 12.83 2.37 -11.54
C LEU A 375 13.79 2.83 -12.64
N GLY A 376 14.77 3.67 -12.31
CA GLY A 376 15.78 4.13 -13.25
C GLY A 376 16.58 2.98 -13.87
N THR A 377 16.89 1.93 -13.09
CA THR A 377 17.56 0.73 -13.62
C THR A 377 16.64 -0.17 -14.45
N LEU A 378 15.32 -0.14 -14.23
CA LEU A 378 14.35 -0.88 -15.05
C LEU A 378 14.08 -0.16 -16.38
N CYS A 379 14.16 1.18 -16.39
CA CYS A 379 13.98 2.00 -17.58
C CYS A 379 15.26 2.20 -18.41
N ARG A 380 16.45 1.93 -17.86
CA ARG A 380 17.69 1.84 -18.63
C ARG A 380 17.77 0.41 -19.17
N GLU A 381 17.56 0.25 -20.47
CA GLU A 381 17.92 -1.00 -21.15
C GLU A 381 19.38 -1.38 -20.83
N PRO A 382 19.69 -2.68 -20.70
CA PRO A 382 21.08 -3.12 -20.64
C PRO A 382 21.71 -2.79 -21.99
N HIS A 383 22.48 -1.71 -22.06
CA HIS A 383 23.36 -1.48 -23.19
C HIS A 383 24.19 -2.75 -23.40
N ALA A 384 24.09 -3.27 -24.63
CA ALA A 384 24.76 -4.45 -25.12
C ALA A 384 26.17 -4.58 -24.54
N MET A 385 26.40 -5.67 -23.82
CA MET A 385 27.72 -6.09 -23.41
C MET A 385 28.50 -6.44 -24.69
N GLN A 386 29.32 -5.52 -25.16
CA GLN A 386 30.33 -5.81 -26.16
C GLN A 386 31.28 -6.85 -25.54
N PRO A 387 31.49 -8.02 -26.17
CA PRO A 387 32.45 -8.97 -25.65
C PRO A 387 33.86 -8.42 -25.82
N SER A 388 34.64 -8.37 -24.73
CA SER A 388 36.09 -8.14 -24.79
C SER A 388 36.74 -9.14 -25.76
N PRO A 389 37.74 -8.73 -26.56
CA PRO A 389 38.51 -9.67 -27.35
C PRO A 389 39.30 -10.61 -26.42
N LEU A 390 39.22 -11.91 -26.70
CA LEU A 390 40.03 -12.94 -26.07
C LEU A 390 41.52 -12.62 -26.21
N GLU A 391 42.26 -12.69 -25.10
CA GLU A 391 43.72 -12.76 -25.08
C GLU A 391 44.21 -13.94 -25.93
N ALA A 392 45.09 -13.67 -26.89
CA ALA A 392 45.88 -14.68 -27.57
C ALA A 392 47.18 -14.95 -26.78
N PRO A 393 47.77 -16.16 -26.85
CA PRO A 393 48.94 -16.51 -26.05
C PRO A 393 50.22 -15.83 -26.56
N GLU A 394 51.02 -15.30 -25.65
CA GLU A 394 52.35 -14.73 -25.92
C GLU A 394 53.34 -15.77 -26.47
N ALA A 395 54.12 -15.36 -27.47
CA ALA A 395 55.35 -16.03 -27.93
C ALA A 395 56.58 -15.25 -27.42
N PRO A 396 57.75 -15.91 -27.24
CA PRO A 396 58.81 -15.39 -26.36
C PRO A 396 59.77 -14.38 -27.02
N ALA A 397 60.13 -13.41 -26.19
CA ALA A 397 61.28 -12.50 -26.15
C ALA A 397 62.31 -12.49 -27.31
N THR A 398 62.53 -11.29 -27.87
CA THR A 398 63.88 -10.78 -28.19
C THR A 398 63.96 -9.29 -27.85
N GLY A 399 65.04 -8.90 -27.18
CA GLY A 399 65.17 -7.61 -26.51
C GLY A 399 65.53 -6.43 -27.41
N HIS A 400 65.45 -5.22 -26.84
CA HIS A 400 66.53 -4.22 -26.82
C HIS A 400 66.18 -3.10 -25.83
N SER A 401 67.26 -2.57 -25.25
CA SER A 401 67.40 -1.55 -24.22
C SER A 401 66.84 -0.15 -24.53
N SER A 402 66.33 0.54 -23.52
CA SER A 402 66.84 1.86 -23.06
C SER A 402 65.98 2.37 -21.89
N GLY A 403 66.61 2.57 -20.73
CA GLY A 403 65.95 2.97 -19.49
C GLY A 403 65.69 4.47 -19.34
N CYS A 404 65.06 4.83 -18.22
CA CYS A 404 65.42 6.00 -17.39
C CYS A 404 64.59 6.02 -16.09
N TRP A 405 65.29 5.95 -14.94
CA TRP A 405 65.02 6.54 -13.61
C TRP A 405 63.62 6.35 -13.01
N GLY A 406 63.42 5.82 -11.80
CA GLY A 406 64.21 5.81 -10.58
C GLY A 406 63.20 5.94 -9.44
N SER A 407 63.13 4.94 -8.56
CA SER A 407 62.31 4.94 -7.33
C SER A 407 62.95 5.89 -6.29
N PRO A 408 62.26 6.25 -5.18
CA PRO A 408 62.20 5.31 -4.06
C PRO A 408 60.84 5.20 -3.35
N ARG A 409 60.51 3.93 -3.02
CA ARG A 409 59.64 3.45 -1.93
C ARG A 409 60.11 4.05 -0.58
N THR A 410 59.27 4.23 0.44
CA THR A 410 58.89 3.27 1.53
C THR A 410 58.34 4.08 2.73
N PRO A 411 57.83 3.51 3.86
CA PRO A 411 57.27 2.16 4.10
C PRO A 411 55.95 2.15 4.93
N GLU A 412 55.36 0.96 5.01
CA GLU A 412 54.47 0.48 6.06
C GLU A 412 55.04 0.66 7.48
N LEU A 413 54.14 0.74 8.47
CA LEU A 413 54.45 0.35 9.84
C LEU A 413 53.26 -0.43 10.45
N ASP A 414 53.62 -1.58 11.00
CA ASP A 414 52.84 -2.60 11.70
C ASP A 414 52.19 -2.14 13.01
N GLU A 415 51.25 -2.99 13.45
CA GLU A 415 50.91 -3.40 14.83
C GLU A 415 50.92 -2.37 15.97
N ILE A 416 49.84 -2.33 16.75
CA ILE A 416 49.88 -2.53 18.22
C ILE A 416 48.47 -2.92 18.72
N GLN A 417 48.51 -3.93 19.57
CA GLN A 417 47.50 -4.58 20.40
C GLN A 417 47.12 -3.73 21.62
N GLU A 418 45.82 -3.57 21.91
CA GLU A 418 45.14 -3.70 23.23
C GLU A 418 43.61 -3.55 23.09
#